data_AF-A0A497MBN6-F1
#
_entry.id   AF-A0A497MBN6-F1
#
_cell.length_a   1.000
_cell.length_b   1.000
_cell.length_c   1.000
_cell.angle_alpha   90.00
_cell.angle_beta   90.00
_cell.angle_gamma   90.00
#
_symmetry.space_group_name_H-M   'P 1'
#
loop_
_entity.id
_entity.type
_entity.pdbx_description
1 polymer ?
#
loop_
_entity_poly.entity_id
_entity_poly.type
_entity_poly.pdbx_seq_one_letter_code
_entity_poly.pdbx_strand_id
1 'polypeptide(L)'
;MFKALGYYVSESSRHLSEYLPYFRKRKELIAKYRVVEEGLLSIRESGTFIEGYLRALRLESEGFGDLIDLILYSTALTKGLRFLTRDKKLIKFIEDSGEDVTVFLSEEELP
;
A
#
# COMPACT_ATOMS: atom_id res chain seq x y z
N MET A 1 -8.64 11.36 -18.32
CA MET A 1 -9.85 10.55 -18.04
C MET A 1 -9.85 9.90 -16.65
N PHE A 2 -8.72 9.82 -15.93
CA PHE A 2 -8.62 9.14 -14.62
C PHE A 2 -8.60 10.05 -13.36
N LYS A 3 -8.60 11.38 -13.51
CA LYS A 3 -8.58 12.31 -12.35
C LYS A 3 -9.92 12.46 -11.61
N ALA A 4 -11.02 11.90 -12.14
CA ALA A 4 -12.37 12.15 -11.63
C ALA A 4 -12.93 11.06 -10.71
N LEU A 5 -12.30 9.88 -10.62
CA LEU A 5 -12.93 8.69 -10.01
C LEU A 5 -12.31 8.22 -8.69
N GLY A 6 -11.26 8.87 -8.16
CA GLY A 6 -10.74 8.56 -6.82
C GLY A 6 -10.17 7.14 -6.63
N TYR A 7 -9.88 6.40 -7.70
CA TYR A 7 -9.21 5.10 -7.62
C TYR A 7 -7.70 5.26 -7.75
N TYR A 8 -6.96 4.78 -6.74
CA TYR A 8 -5.52 4.57 -6.82
C TYR A 8 -5.28 3.28 -7.61
N VAL A 9 -4.76 3.41 -8.83
CA VAL A 9 -4.29 2.26 -9.61
C VAL A 9 -3.10 1.66 -8.86
N SER A 10 -3.17 0.39 -8.50
CA SER A 10 -2.04 -0.39 -7.95
C SER A 10 -1.02 -0.65 -9.06
N GLU A 11 -0.33 0.39 -9.50
CA GLU A 11 0.83 0.22 -10.36
C GLU A 11 1.96 -0.31 -9.48
N SER A 12 2.49 -1.49 -9.83
CA SER A 12 3.53 -2.19 -9.06
C SER A 12 4.60 -1.23 -8.53
N SER A 13 5.18 -1.53 -7.37
CA SER A 13 6.30 -0.76 -6.79
C SER A 13 7.40 -0.39 -7.81
N ARG A 14 7.62 -1.22 -8.83
CA ARG A 14 8.51 -0.95 -9.97
C ARG A 14 8.07 0.24 -10.84
N HIS A 15 6.79 0.33 -11.16
CA HIS A 15 6.24 1.41 -11.97
C HIS A 15 6.03 2.69 -11.14
N LEU A 16 5.62 2.56 -9.88
CA LEU A 16 5.61 3.70 -8.95
C LEU A 16 7.01 4.29 -8.78
N SER A 17 8.07 3.47 -8.86
CA SER A 17 9.46 3.93 -8.81
C SER A 17 9.93 4.74 -10.04
N GLU A 18 9.16 4.74 -11.13
CA GLU A 18 9.40 5.61 -12.29
C GLU A 18 9.06 7.07 -11.96
N TYR A 19 8.04 7.28 -11.14
CA TYR A 19 7.58 8.60 -10.70
C TYR A 19 8.15 9.01 -9.33
N LEU A 20 8.32 8.04 -8.43
CA LEU A 20 8.74 8.24 -7.04
C LEU A 20 10.08 7.49 -6.81
N PRO A 21 11.23 8.13 -7.10
CA PRO A 21 12.52 7.45 -7.17
C PRO A 21 12.99 6.81 -5.86
N TYR A 22 12.36 7.14 -4.74
CA TYR A 22 12.62 6.58 -3.40
C TYR A 22 11.98 5.22 -3.15
N PHE A 23 11.06 4.76 -4.01
CA PHE A 23 10.57 3.36 -3.98
C PHE A 23 11.55 2.36 -4.62
N ARG A 24 12.62 2.83 -5.28
CA ARG A 24 13.73 1.94 -5.67
C ARG A 24 14.56 1.61 -4.44
N LYS A 25 14.71 0.32 -4.12
CA LYS A 25 15.62 -0.24 -3.10
C LYS A 25 17.12 -0.05 -3.46
N ARG A 26 17.54 1.16 -3.87
CA ARG A 26 18.95 1.53 -4.14
C ARG A 26 19.56 2.19 -2.91
N LYS A 27 20.62 1.59 -2.37
CA LYS A 27 21.30 2.06 -1.15
C LYS A 27 21.75 3.52 -1.27
N GLU A 28 22.29 3.92 -2.43
CA GLU A 28 22.68 5.33 -2.66
C GLU A 28 21.50 6.31 -2.67
N LEU A 29 20.31 5.92 -3.14
CA LEU A 29 19.14 6.81 -3.17
C LEU A 29 18.49 6.96 -1.79
N ILE A 30 18.44 5.87 -1.03
CA ILE A 30 18.00 5.87 0.38
C ILE A 30 18.87 6.83 1.19
N ALA A 31 20.19 6.79 0.99
CA ALA A 31 21.13 7.69 1.64
C ALA A 31 21.00 9.14 1.17
N LYS A 32 20.82 9.36 -0.15
CA LYS A 32 20.77 10.70 -0.75
C LYS A 32 19.55 11.50 -0.34
N TYR A 33 18.39 10.88 -0.32
CA TYR A 33 17.14 11.63 -0.19
C TYR A 33 16.59 11.69 1.23
N ARG A 34 17.16 10.98 2.22
CA ARG A 34 16.65 10.96 3.61
C ARG A 34 15.12 10.82 3.70
N VAL A 35 14.47 10.21 2.70
CA VAL A 35 13.00 10.24 2.48
C VAL A 35 12.25 9.55 3.60
N VAL A 36 12.94 8.70 4.34
CA VAL A 36 12.42 8.13 5.56
C VAL A 36 12.01 9.24 6.52
N GLU A 37 12.75 10.34 6.65
CA GLU A 37 12.43 11.42 7.61
C GLU A 37 11.25 12.30 7.17
N GLU A 38 11.20 12.77 5.92
CA GLU A 38 10.06 13.54 5.37
C GLU A 38 8.80 12.68 5.19
N GLY A 39 8.98 11.42 4.80
CA GLY A 39 7.94 10.40 4.84
C GLY A 39 7.43 10.22 6.26
N LEU A 40 8.30 9.92 7.23
CA LEU A 40 7.92 9.78 8.64
C LEU A 40 7.28 11.06 9.22
N LEU A 41 7.67 12.26 8.78
CA LEU A 41 7.08 13.54 9.18
C LEU A 41 5.66 13.70 8.63
N SER A 42 5.44 13.46 7.34
CA SER A 42 4.09 13.45 6.74
C SER A 42 3.20 12.33 7.31
N ILE A 43 3.80 11.22 7.72
CA ILE A 43 3.16 10.10 8.44
C ILE A 43 2.79 10.48 9.88
N ARG A 44 3.67 11.20 10.58
CA ARG A 44 3.45 11.70 11.95
C ARG A 44 2.35 12.77 11.99
N GLU A 45 2.26 13.61 10.97
CA GLU A 45 1.21 14.65 10.88
C GLU A 45 -0.19 14.08 10.59
N SER A 46 -0.29 12.85 10.07
CA SER A 46 -1.57 12.20 9.76
C SER A 46 -2.07 11.20 10.82
N GLY A 47 -1.23 10.85 11.82
CA GLY A 47 -1.53 10.02 13.00
C GLY A 47 -1.94 8.57 12.71
N THR A 48 -2.99 8.41 11.91
CA THR A 48 -3.56 7.15 11.40
C THR A 48 -2.69 6.39 10.40
N PHE A 49 -1.72 7.03 9.74
CA PHE A 49 -0.84 6.32 8.82
C PHE A 49 0.19 5.43 9.51
N ILE A 50 0.57 5.74 10.77
CA ILE A 50 1.53 4.93 11.54
C ILE A 50 0.99 3.50 11.75
N GLU A 51 -0.28 3.36 12.09
CA GLU A 51 -0.91 2.05 12.32
C GLU A 51 -0.96 1.21 11.04
N GLY A 52 -1.39 1.82 9.93
CA GLY A 52 -1.39 1.16 8.62
C GLY A 52 0.00 0.76 8.16
N TYR A 53 1.00 1.60 8.41
CA TYR A 53 2.39 1.32 8.06
C TYR A 53 3.01 0.18 8.90
N LEU A 54 2.78 0.16 10.21
CA LEU A 54 3.24 -0.93 11.08
C LEU A 54 2.59 -2.26 10.72
N ARG A 55 1.29 -2.26 10.39
CA ARG A 55 0.59 -3.45 9.90
C ARG A 55 1.18 -3.93 8.57
N ALA A 56 1.43 -3.01 7.63
CA ALA A 56 2.04 -3.33 6.36
C ALA A 56 3.45 -3.96 6.52
N LEU A 57 4.27 -3.44 7.42
CA LEU A 57 5.59 -4.03 7.73
C LEU A 57 5.48 -5.43 8.35
N ARG A 58 4.48 -5.67 9.21
CA ARG A 58 4.21 -7.00 9.79
C ARG A 58 3.87 -7.99 8.66
N LEU A 59 2.94 -7.62 7.78
CA LEU A 59 2.55 -8.44 6.62
C LEU A 59 3.69 -8.65 5.62
N GLU A 60 4.56 -7.65 5.42
CA GLU A 60 5.76 -7.80 4.57
C GLU A 60 6.70 -8.86 5.19
N SER A 61 6.86 -8.85 6.52
CA SER A 61 7.66 -9.86 7.24
C SER A 61 7.07 -11.27 7.18
N GLU A 62 5.76 -11.40 6.95
CA GLU A 62 5.05 -12.66 6.75
C GLU A 62 5.20 -13.21 5.32
N GLY A 63 5.74 -12.41 4.38
CA GLY A 63 6.26 -12.91 3.09
C GLY A 63 5.67 -12.28 1.84
N PHE A 64 4.79 -11.27 1.94
CA PHE A 64 4.28 -10.57 0.75
C PHE A 64 5.21 -9.44 0.33
N GLY A 65 5.73 -9.53 -0.90
CA GLY A 65 6.87 -8.73 -1.34
C GLY A 65 6.56 -7.31 -1.85
N ASP A 66 5.29 -6.89 -1.92
CA ASP A 66 4.92 -5.52 -2.32
C ASP A 66 4.35 -4.73 -1.14
N LEU A 67 5.24 -3.97 -0.48
CA LEU A 67 4.90 -3.13 0.66
C LEU A 67 3.85 -2.07 0.32
N ILE A 68 3.76 -1.60 -0.93
CA ILE A 68 2.77 -0.58 -1.30
C ILE A 68 1.36 -1.15 -1.25
N ASP A 69 1.16 -2.34 -1.81
CA ASP A 69 -0.12 -3.01 -1.77
C ASP A 69 -0.56 -3.31 -0.33
N LEU A 70 0.40 -3.65 0.54
CA LEU A 70 0.15 -3.84 1.97
C LEU A 70 -0.20 -2.54 2.70
N ILE A 71 0.42 -1.41 2.34
CA ILE A 71 0.07 -0.09 2.87
C ILE A 71 -1.33 0.31 2.41
N LEU A 72 -1.68 0.08 1.15
CA LEU A 72 -3.01 0.38 0.61
C LEU A 72 -4.09 -0.47 1.28
N TYR A 73 -3.86 -1.78 1.40
CA TYR A 73 -4.73 -2.69 2.16
C TYR A 73 -4.89 -2.24 3.61
N SER A 74 -3.77 -2.03 4.32
CA SER A 74 -3.79 -1.68 5.75
C SER A 74 -4.48 -0.33 5.97
N THR A 75 -4.27 0.63 5.08
CA THR A 75 -4.93 1.93 5.13
C THR A 75 -6.43 1.81 4.89
N ALA A 76 -6.84 1.04 3.87
CA ALA A 76 -8.26 0.81 3.58
C ALA A 76 -8.96 0.16 4.77
N LEU A 77 -8.35 -0.87 5.37
CA LEU A 77 -8.85 -1.53 6.56
C LEU A 77 -8.97 -0.57 7.75
N THR A 78 -7.90 0.14 8.12
CA THR A 78 -7.90 1.08 9.24
C THR A 78 -8.91 2.23 9.05
N LYS A 79 -9.19 2.60 7.80
CA LYS A 79 -10.14 3.68 7.48
C LYS A 79 -11.56 3.19 7.19
N GLY A 80 -11.82 1.89 7.22
CA GLY A 80 -13.11 1.31 6.85
C GLY A 80 -13.51 1.56 5.39
N LEU A 81 -12.52 1.67 4.50
CA LEU A 81 -12.71 1.87 3.06
C LEU A 81 -12.69 0.52 2.33
N ARG A 82 -13.30 0.50 1.14
CA ARG A 82 -13.16 -0.63 0.21
C ARG A 82 -11.95 -0.43 -0.70
N PHE A 83 -11.19 -1.50 -0.93
CA PHE A 83 -9.99 -1.51 -1.76
C PHE A 83 -10.22 -2.33 -3.02
N LEU A 84 -10.30 -1.65 -4.16
CA LEU A 84 -10.40 -2.29 -5.47
C LEU A 84 -9.02 -2.78 -5.93
N THR A 85 -8.86 -4.08 -6.13
CA THR A 85 -7.64 -4.67 -6.69
C THR A 85 -7.97 -5.90 -7.54
N ARG A 86 -7.16 -6.12 -8.58
CA ARG A 86 -7.19 -7.35 -9.39
C ARG A 86 -6.15 -8.37 -8.94
N ASP A 87 -5.31 -8.04 -7.97
CA ASP A 87 -4.22 -8.90 -7.56
C ASP A 87 -4.71 -10.06 -6.68
N LYS A 88 -4.99 -11.20 -7.33
CA LYS A 88 -5.39 -12.44 -6.66
C LYS A 88 -4.33 -12.97 -5.69
N LYS A 89 -3.05 -12.65 -5.89
CA LYS A 89 -1.99 -13.08 -4.97
C LYS A 89 -2.07 -12.30 -3.66
N LEU A 90 -2.34 -11.00 -3.74
CA LEU A 90 -2.57 -10.17 -2.56
C LEU A 90 -3.79 -10.66 -1.78
N ILE A 91 -4.93 -10.82 -2.46
CA ILE A 91 -6.18 -11.26 -1.81
C ILE A 91 -5.97 -12.58 -1.08
N LYS A 92 -5.38 -13.56 -1.77
CA LYS A 92 -5.08 -14.86 -1.18
C LYS A 92 -4.08 -14.77 -0.02
N PHE A 93 -3.05 -13.93 -0.14
CA PHE A 93 -2.11 -13.73 0.95
C PHE A 93 -2.79 -13.15 2.21
N ILE A 94 -3.66 -12.15 2.05
CA ILE A 94 -4.44 -11.59 3.17
C ILE A 94 -5.37 -12.64 3.77
N GLU A 95 -6.04 -13.44 2.94
CA GLU A 95 -6.88 -14.56 3.40
C GLU A 95 -6.07 -15.59 4.21
N ASP A 96 -4.93 -16.03 3.67
CA ASP A 96 -4.03 -17.01 4.30
C ASP A 96 -3.40 -16.48 5.60
N SER A 97 -3.18 -15.17 5.72
CA SER A 97 -2.74 -14.48 6.95
C SER A 97 -3.85 -14.30 7.98
N GLY A 98 -5.10 -14.72 7.70
CA GLY A 98 -6.24 -14.61 8.61
C GLY A 98 -6.76 -13.17 8.80
N GLU A 99 -6.47 -12.31 7.83
CA GLU A 99 -6.82 -10.89 7.83
C GLU A 99 -8.17 -10.64 7.13
N ASP A 100 -8.73 -9.44 7.25
CA ASP A 100 -10.08 -9.14 6.77
C ASP A 100 -10.13 -8.92 5.25
N VAL A 101 -10.62 -9.92 4.53
CA VAL A 101 -10.78 -9.87 3.08
C VAL A 101 -12.02 -9.09 2.60
N THR A 102 -12.94 -8.73 3.50
CA THR A 102 -14.15 -7.93 3.14
C THR A 102 -13.80 -6.51 2.71
N VAL A 103 -12.57 -6.07 3.03
CA VAL A 103 -11.97 -4.82 2.55
C VAL A 103 -11.92 -4.80 1.02
N PHE A 104 -11.69 -5.94 0.36
CA PHE A 104 -11.56 -5.97 -1.10
C PHE A 104 -12.89 -5.75 -1.81
N LEU A 105 -12.85 -5.03 -2.93
CA LEU A 105 -13.99 -4.82 -3.83
C LEU A 105 -13.78 -5.61 -5.12
N SER A 106 -14.74 -6.45 -5.48
CA SER A 106 -14.80 -7.12 -6.78
C SER A 106 -15.24 -6.13 -7.87
N GLU A 107 -14.76 -6.31 -9.09
CA GLU A 107 -15.23 -5.51 -10.23
C GLU A 107 -16.71 -5.77 -10.55
N GLU A 108 -17.21 -6.95 -10.20
CA GLU A 108 -18.61 -7.33 -10.38
C GLU A 108 -19.53 -6.57 -9.39
N GLU A 109 -18.96 -5.99 -8.33
CA GLU A 109 -19.67 -5.13 -7.37
C GLU A 109 -19.69 -3.65 -7.81
N LEU A 110 -19.01 -3.30 -8.91
CA LEU A 110 -19.02 -1.94 -9.45
C LEU A 110 -20.28 -1.70 -10.31
N PRO A 111 -20.95 -0.55 -10.16
CA PRO A 111 -22.17 -0.20 -10.90
C PRO A 111 -21.95 0.08 -12.39
#